data_AF-A0A3B9DSD6-F1
#
_entry.id   AF-A0A3B9DSD6-F1
#
_cell.length_a   1.000
_cell.length_b   1.000
_cell.length_c   1.000
_cell.angle_alpha   90.00
_cell.angle_beta   90.00
_cell.angle_gamma   90.00
#
_symmetry.space_group_name_H-M   'P 1'
#
loop_
_entity.id
_entity.type
_entity.pdbx_description
1 polymer ?
#
loop_
_entity_poly.entity_id
_entity_poly.type
_entity_poly.pdbx_seq_one_letter_code
_entity_poly.pdbx_strand_id
1 'polypeptide(L)'
;MLNCGDGGTDPSELIDDTDFSIELAFINHGTPSQDSALIAAADRWMSIVQGDLGDVDFSSTPVAANTCGEGVQNPEVSGTVDDLRIFIDIRPLDGPAGTLGQAGFCQIRSSSHLPVLGFMSFDSDDLGPIEQSGDFGALALHEMGHVLGVGTLWPDSDTLLVNPSLPSR
;
A
#
# COMPACT_ATOMS: atom_id res chain seq x y z
N MET A 1 2.43 4.42 16.22
CA MET A 1 1.74 3.26 15.64
C MET A 1 0.34 3.25 16.22
N LEU A 2 -0.64 3.72 15.46
CA LEU A 2 -2.04 3.78 15.88
C LEU A 2 -2.76 2.65 15.14
N ASN A 3 -2.85 1.49 15.79
CA ASN A 3 -3.88 0.52 15.47
C ASN A 3 -5.19 1.05 16.05
N CYS A 4 -6.17 1.30 15.18
CA CYS A 4 -7.53 1.60 15.60
C CYS A 4 -8.28 0.28 15.73
N GLY A 5 -8.36 -0.28 16.95
CA GLY A 5 -9.20 -1.44 17.22
C GLY A 5 -8.85 -2.18 18.50
N ASP A 6 -9.60 -1.87 19.54
CA ASP A 6 -9.89 -2.68 20.73
C ASP A 6 -8.87 -2.80 21.87
N GLY A 7 -9.38 -2.43 23.04
CA GLY A 7 -8.66 -2.44 24.30
C GLY A 7 -8.29 -3.84 24.73
N GLY A 8 -6.99 -4.03 24.93
CA GLY A 8 -6.40 -4.97 25.88
C GLY A 8 -6.62 -6.44 25.57
N THR A 9 -5.63 -7.05 24.92
CA THR A 9 -5.34 -8.48 25.05
C THR A 9 -3.84 -8.73 25.20
N ASP A 10 -3.56 -9.79 25.94
CA ASP A 10 -2.30 -10.33 26.45
C ASP A 10 -1.28 -10.67 25.34
N PRO A 11 0.06 -10.57 25.55
CA PRO A 11 1.08 -10.85 24.52
C PRO A 11 1.23 -12.33 24.11
N SER A 12 0.22 -13.18 24.32
CA SER A 12 0.31 -14.63 24.14
C SER A 12 -0.83 -15.28 23.35
N GLU A 13 -1.73 -14.51 22.74
CA GLU A 13 -2.65 -15.04 21.71
C GLU A 13 -2.07 -14.79 20.30
N LEU A 14 -1.27 -15.74 19.85
CA LEU A 14 -1.09 -16.03 18.42
C LEU A 14 -2.44 -16.55 17.90
N ILE A 15 -3.38 -15.64 17.68
CA ILE A 15 -4.51 -15.95 16.80
C ILE A 15 -3.88 -16.04 15.43
N ASP A 16 -3.87 -17.25 14.87
CA ASP A 16 -3.65 -17.48 13.44
C ASP A 16 -4.62 -16.53 12.73
N ASP A 17 -4.10 -15.41 12.18
CA ASP A 17 -4.92 -14.50 11.41
C ASP A 17 -5.28 -15.25 10.14
N THR A 18 -6.49 -15.80 10.10
CA THR A 18 -6.92 -16.60 8.95
C THR A 18 -7.41 -15.73 7.79
N ASP A 19 -7.47 -14.41 8.00
CA ASP A 19 -7.94 -13.44 7.03
C ASP A 19 -6.77 -12.66 6.45
N PHE A 20 -6.97 -12.11 5.25
CA PHE A 20 -5.92 -11.33 4.58
C PHE A 20 -5.72 -9.96 5.25
N SER A 21 -4.50 -9.62 5.64
CA SER A 21 -4.14 -8.36 6.30
C SER A 21 -3.29 -7.40 5.43
N ILE A 22 -3.54 -6.09 5.56
CA ILE A 22 -2.73 -5.05 4.91
C ILE A 22 -2.22 -4.08 5.98
N GLU A 23 -0.91 -4.01 6.16
CA GLU A 23 -0.25 -3.04 7.02
C GLU A 23 0.16 -1.80 6.22
N LEU A 24 -0.35 -0.62 6.60
CA LEU A 24 0.08 0.65 6.04
C LEU A 24 1.20 1.28 6.87
N ALA A 25 2.40 1.36 6.30
CA ALA A 25 3.57 2.00 6.89
C ALA A 25 3.79 3.39 6.28
N PHE A 26 3.29 4.42 6.95
CA PHE A 26 3.43 5.81 6.49
C PHE A 26 4.86 6.33 6.68
N ILE A 27 5.51 6.68 5.57
CA ILE A 27 6.79 7.40 5.53
C ILE A 27 6.53 8.89 5.69
N ASN A 28 5.65 9.42 4.83
CA ASN A 28 5.17 10.80 4.89
C ASN A 28 3.64 10.78 4.88
N HIS A 29 3.07 11.52 5.84
CA HIS A 29 1.63 11.65 6.03
C HIS A 29 1.06 12.79 5.20
N GLY A 30 -0.22 12.67 4.85
CA GLY A 30 -1.01 13.73 4.24
C GLY A 30 -1.80 14.52 5.29
N THR A 31 -2.98 14.98 4.90
CA THR A 31 -3.99 15.42 5.86
C THR A 31 -4.62 14.22 6.58
N PRO A 32 -5.23 14.40 7.77
CA PRO A 32 -5.92 13.31 8.46
C PRO A 32 -7.02 12.63 7.61
N SER A 33 -7.69 13.39 6.73
CA SER A 33 -8.69 12.86 5.82
C SER A 33 -8.07 12.05 4.67
N GLN A 34 -6.90 12.45 4.16
CA GLN A 34 -6.14 11.65 3.19
C GLN A 34 -5.67 10.34 3.81
N ASP A 35 -5.05 10.39 4.99
CA ASP A 35 -4.63 9.18 5.72
C ASP A 35 -5.83 8.25 5.97
N SER A 36 -6.98 8.80 6.36
CA SER A 36 -8.22 8.03 6.57
C SER A 36 -8.74 7.38 5.28
N ALA A 37 -8.62 8.04 4.14
CA ALA A 37 -9.03 7.48 2.85
C ALA A 37 -8.14 6.31 2.41
N LEU A 38 -6.83 6.38 2.72
CA LEU A 38 -5.89 5.29 2.46
C LEU A 38 -6.17 4.07 3.34
N ILE A 39 -6.46 4.29 4.62
CA ILE A 39 -6.91 3.23 5.54
C ILE A 39 -8.21 2.60 5.04
N ALA A 40 -9.19 3.41 4.64
CA ALA A 40 -10.46 2.90 4.10
C ALA A 40 -10.28 2.11 2.79
N ALA A 41 -9.27 2.46 1.96
CA ALA A 41 -8.92 1.69 0.78
C ALA A 41 -8.34 0.31 1.15
N ALA A 42 -7.49 0.24 2.18
CA ALA A 42 -6.99 -1.03 2.72
C ALA A 42 -8.12 -1.89 3.27
N ASP A 43 -8.99 -1.33 4.11
CA ASP A 43 -10.17 -2.02 4.65
C ASP A 43 -11.05 -2.58 3.53
N ARG A 44 -11.23 -1.81 2.45
CA ARG A 44 -12.00 -2.26 1.31
C ARG A 44 -11.35 -3.44 0.61
N TRP A 45 -10.04 -3.45 0.40
CA TRP A 45 -9.35 -4.57 -0.21
C TRP A 45 -9.35 -5.81 0.68
N MET A 46 -9.13 -5.66 1.99
CA MET A 46 -9.26 -6.74 2.98
C MET A 46 -10.70 -7.31 3.04
N SER A 47 -11.72 -6.50 2.74
CA SER A 47 -13.11 -7.02 2.63
C SER A 47 -13.37 -7.85 1.37
N ILE A 48 -12.49 -7.80 0.37
CA ILE A 48 -12.63 -8.48 -0.93
C ILE A 48 -11.74 -9.71 -0.98
N VAL A 49 -10.47 -9.55 -0.61
CA VAL A 49 -9.47 -10.60 -0.51
C VAL A 49 -9.54 -11.16 0.90
N GLN A 50 -9.99 -12.40 1.07
CA GLN A 50 -10.25 -13.01 2.37
C GLN A 50 -9.35 -14.23 2.65
N GLY A 51 -8.36 -14.50 1.80
CA GLY A 51 -7.47 -15.64 1.97
C GLY A 51 -6.14 -15.21 2.56
N ASP A 52 -5.85 -15.67 3.77
CA ASP A 52 -4.53 -15.56 4.41
C ASP A 52 -3.40 -16.09 3.49
N LEU A 53 -2.28 -15.36 3.48
CA LEU A 53 -1.02 -15.73 2.86
C LEU A 53 0.06 -15.84 3.94
N GLY A 54 0.64 -17.04 4.05
CA GLY A 54 1.70 -17.29 5.01
C GLY A 54 2.79 -16.21 5.10
N ASP A 55 3.11 -15.88 6.35
CA ASP A 55 4.14 -14.97 6.82
C ASP A 55 5.47 -15.09 6.08
N VAL A 56 6.12 -13.94 5.88
CA VAL A 56 7.50 -13.88 5.39
C VAL A 56 8.41 -13.27 6.44
N ASP A 57 9.40 -14.04 6.88
CA ASP A 57 10.43 -13.61 7.84
C ASP A 57 11.67 -13.03 7.12
N PHE A 58 11.87 -11.72 7.25
CA PHE A 58 13.04 -11.01 6.70
C PHE A 58 14.22 -10.90 7.68
N SER A 59 14.18 -11.53 8.84
CA SER A 59 15.24 -11.41 9.88
C SER A 59 16.61 -11.93 9.43
N SER A 60 16.63 -12.98 8.61
CA SER A 60 17.85 -13.58 8.08
C SER A 60 18.36 -12.91 6.81
N THR A 61 17.47 -12.29 6.03
CA THR A 61 17.78 -11.59 4.77
C THR A 61 16.94 -10.31 4.69
N PRO A 62 17.35 -9.24 5.38
CA PRO A 62 16.61 -7.98 5.39
C PRO A 62 16.48 -7.34 4.02
N VAL A 63 15.36 -6.68 3.78
CA VAL A 63 15.16 -5.79 2.63
C VAL A 63 15.69 -4.41 3.01
N ALA A 64 16.69 -3.93 2.27
CA ALA A 64 17.36 -2.67 2.56
C ALA A 64 16.40 -1.46 2.50
N ALA A 65 16.75 -0.39 3.22
CA ALA A 65 16.04 0.88 3.12
C ALA A 65 16.16 1.50 1.73
N ASN A 66 15.16 2.27 1.30
CA ASN A 66 15.10 2.99 0.03
C ASN A 66 15.20 2.09 -1.22
N THR A 67 14.66 0.88 -1.16
CA THR A 67 14.63 -0.06 -2.29
C THR A 67 13.22 -0.41 -2.76
N CYS A 68 12.18 0.14 -2.14
CA CYS A 68 10.78 -0.17 -2.43
C CYS A 68 10.09 0.98 -3.19
N GLY A 69 10.42 1.13 -4.48
CA GLY A 69 9.91 2.20 -5.35
C GLY A 69 10.91 3.34 -5.56
N GLU A 70 10.85 3.98 -6.73
CA GLU A 70 11.77 5.07 -7.07
C GLU A 70 11.48 6.32 -6.22
N GLY A 71 12.51 6.80 -5.51
CA GLY A 71 12.41 7.99 -4.65
C GLY A 71 11.64 7.77 -3.35
N VAL A 72 11.14 6.56 -3.08
CA VAL A 72 10.46 6.21 -1.82
C VAL A 72 11.49 5.95 -0.73
N GLN A 73 11.35 6.63 0.40
CA GLN A 73 12.29 6.53 1.53
C GLN A 73 11.86 5.47 2.56
N ASN A 74 11.58 4.24 2.10
CA ASN A 74 11.15 3.17 2.99
C ASN A 74 12.24 2.78 4.00
N PRO A 75 11.89 2.46 5.26
CA PRO A 75 12.84 1.87 6.20
C PRO A 75 13.25 0.46 5.77
N GLU A 76 14.33 -0.04 6.36
CA GLU A 76 14.72 -1.45 6.24
C GLU A 76 13.62 -2.35 6.83
N VAL A 77 13.38 -3.50 6.19
CA VAL A 77 12.50 -4.55 6.70
C VAL A 77 13.34 -5.75 7.10
N SER A 78 13.37 -6.05 8.40
CA SER A 78 14.15 -7.13 9.00
C SER A 78 13.34 -8.00 9.97
N GLY A 79 12.01 -7.92 9.91
CA GLY A 79 11.10 -8.72 10.75
C GLY A 79 10.12 -9.52 9.91
N THR A 80 9.18 -10.17 10.58
CA THR A 80 8.06 -10.83 9.93
C THR A 80 7.10 -9.80 9.34
N VAL A 81 6.61 -10.08 8.15
CA VAL A 81 5.48 -9.42 7.53
C VAL A 81 4.41 -10.47 7.30
N ASP A 82 3.28 -10.27 7.97
CA ASP A 82 2.03 -10.97 7.66
C ASP A 82 1.39 -10.30 6.43
N ASP A 83 0.90 -11.14 5.51
CA ASP A 83 0.26 -10.77 4.24
C ASP A 83 0.91 -9.67 3.40
N LEU A 84 0.63 -8.39 3.64
CA LEU A 84 1.14 -7.30 2.81
C LEU A 84 1.45 -6.05 3.62
N ARG A 85 2.69 -5.58 3.56
CA ARG A 85 3.06 -4.25 4.03
C ARG A 85 3.21 -3.28 2.87
N ILE A 86 2.53 -2.14 2.95
CA ILE A 86 2.57 -1.07 1.95
C ILE A 86 3.18 0.19 2.56
N PHE A 87 4.25 0.67 1.95
CA PHE A 87 4.84 1.96 2.29
C PHE A 87 4.06 3.11 1.64
N ILE A 88 3.56 4.03 2.46
CA ILE A 88 2.82 5.20 1.98
C ILE A 88 3.72 6.43 2.02
N ASP A 89 3.85 7.12 0.88
CA ASP A 89 4.68 8.30 0.73
C ASP A 89 3.93 9.44 0.03
N ILE A 90 3.36 10.37 0.80
CA ILE A 90 2.74 11.58 0.26
C ILE A 90 3.81 12.67 0.16
N ARG A 91 4.22 13.01 -1.06
CA ARG A 91 5.32 13.95 -1.35
C ARG A 91 5.19 14.54 -2.75
N PRO A 92 5.91 15.62 -3.09
CA PRO A 92 5.97 16.09 -4.48
C PRO A 92 6.53 15.01 -5.41
N LEU A 93 5.89 14.80 -6.57
CA LEU A 93 6.32 13.86 -7.60
C LEU A 93 6.81 14.61 -8.84
N ASP A 94 5.91 15.32 -9.52
CA ASP A 94 6.22 16.09 -10.74
C ASP A 94 5.70 17.55 -10.72
N GLY A 95 5.05 17.95 -9.63
CA GLY A 95 4.53 19.29 -9.43
C GLY A 95 3.03 19.37 -9.74
N PRO A 96 2.45 20.58 -9.85
CA PRO A 96 1.02 20.69 -10.13
C PRO A 96 0.63 20.15 -11.50
N ALA A 97 -0.40 19.33 -11.50
CA ALA A 97 -0.90 18.52 -12.60
C ALA A 97 0.10 17.49 -13.13
N GLY A 98 -0.41 16.33 -13.51
CA GLY A 98 0.44 15.23 -13.98
C GLY A 98 0.18 14.01 -13.11
N THR A 99 1.20 13.49 -12.49
CA THR A 99 1.07 12.25 -11.72
C THR A 99 0.27 12.50 -10.44
N LEU A 100 -0.95 11.96 -10.36
CA LEU A 100 -1.74 12.00 -9.13
C LEU A 100 -1.20 11.01 -8.09
N GLY A 101 -0.75 9.86 -8.56
CA GLY A 101 -0.20 8.79 -7.74
C GLY A 101 0.46 7.71 -8.58
N GLN A 102 1.29 6.92 -7.92
CA GLN A 102 1.95 5.74 -8.48
C GLN A 102 2.12 4.70 -7.38
N ALA A 103 2.04 3.44 -7.74
CA ALA A 103 2.17 2.34 -6.79
C ALA A 103 2.76 1.08 -7.40
N GLY A 104 3.11 0.12 -6.56
CA GLY A 104 3.54 -1.19 -7.03
C GLY A 104 4.07 -2.06 -5.91
N PHE A 105 4.38 -3.30 -6.24
CA PHE A 105 5.09 -4.20 -5.34
C PHE A 105 6.61 -4.06 -5.51
N CYS A 106 7.35 -4.38 -4.47
CA CYS A 106 8.82 -4.41 -4.49
C CYS A 106 9.41 -5.73 -3.99
N GLN A 107 8.61 -6.55 -3.30
CA GLN A 107 8.95 -7.93 -2.95
C GLN A 107 7.75 -8.84 -3.21
N ILE A 108 8.04 -10.04 -3.70
CA ILE A 108 7.05 -11.10 -3.91
C ILE A 108 7.42 -12.34 -3.10
N ARG A 109 6.40 -13.09 -2.68
CA ARG A 109 6.58 -14.42 -2.10
C ARG A 109 7.10 -15.38 -3.15
N SER A 110 8.14 -16.16 -2.83
CA SER A 110 8.65 -17.20 -3.72
C SER A 110 7.67 -18.37 -3.93
N SER A 111 6.79 -18.61 -2.94
CA SER A 111 5.81 -19.72 -2.96
C SER A 111 4.61 -19.43 -3.86
N SER A 112 3.95 -18.28 -3.66
CA SER A 112 2.70 -17.92 -4.35
C SER A 112 2.89 -16.94 -5.50
N HIS A 113 4.06 -16.30 -5.61
CA HIS A 113 4.33 -15.17 -6.51
C HIS A 113 3.45 -13.94 -6.22
N LEU A 114 2.79 -13.89 -5.06
CA LEU A 114 1.99 -12.73 -4.64
C LEU A 114 2.86 -11.69 -3.92
N PRO A 115 2.51 -10.39 -4.02
CA PRO A 115 3.19 -9.31 -3.31
C PRO A 115 3.25 -9.53 -1.80
N VAL A 116 4.36 -9.15 -1.16
CA VAL A 116 4.51 -9.10 0.31
C VAL A 116 4.96 -7.72 0.81
N LEU A 117 5.73 -6.99 -0.01
CA LEU A 117 6.04 -5.58 0.22
C LEU A 117 5.66 -4.78 -1.02
N GLY A 118 5.11 -3.60 -0.82
CA GLY A 118 4.88 -2.63 -1.89
C GLY A 118 4.89 -1.19 -1.39
N PHE A 119 4.61 -0.28 -2.31
CA PHE A 119 4.59 1.15 -2.04
C PHE A 119 3.44 1.83 -2.78
N MET A 120 3.00 2.95 -2.23
CA MET A 120 2.10 3.90 -2.88
C MET A 120 2.65 5.30 -2.62
N SER A 121 2.83 6.08 -3.69
CA SER A 121 3.20 7.49 -3.62
C SER A 121 2.13 8.36 -4.24
N PHE A 122 1.86 9.50 -3.61
CA PHE A 122 0.85 10.45 -4.07
C PHE A 122 1.44 11.84 -4.16
N ASP A 123 1.15 12.57 -5.24
CA ASP A 123 1.67 13.93 -5.41
C ASP A 123 0.93 14.91 -4.51
N SER A 124 1.63 15.37 -3.46
CA SER A 124 1.11 16.35 -2.52
C SER A 124 0.66 17.67 -3.17
N ASP A 125 1.21 18.02 -4.33
CA ASP A 125 0.85 19.23 -5.07
C ASP A 125 -0.53 19.11 -5.75
N ASP A 126 -1.03 17.88 -5.95
CA ASP A 126 -2.28 17.58 -6.65
C ASP A 126 -3.41 17.05 -5.75
N LEU A 127 -3.12 16.66 -4.50
CA LEU A 127 -4.15 16.07 -3.63
C LEU A 127 -5.24 17.04 -3.19
N GLY A 128 -4.96 18.33 -3.08
CA GLY A 128 -5.95 19.32 -2.62
C GLY A 128 -7.22 19.35 -3.49
N PRO A 129 -7.10 19.52 -4.82
CA PRO A 129 -8.23 19.44 -5.74
C PRO A 129 -8.93 18.07 -5.77
N ILE A 130 -8.15 16.97 -5.74
CA ILE A 130 -8.66 15.59 -5.79
C ILE A 130 -9.46 15.23 -4.52
N GLU A 131 -9.03 15.74 -3.37
CA GLU A 131 -9.75 15.60 -2.11
C GLU A 131 -11.05 16.41 -2.12
N GLN A 132 -11.03 17.62 -2.67
CA GLN A 132 -12.22 18.47 -2.79
C GLN A 132 -13.27 17.92 -3.75
N SER A 133 -12.87 17.19 -4.81
CA SER A 133 -13.80 16.52 -5.72
C SER A 133 -14.35 15.21 -5.13
N GLY A 134 -13.76 14.69 -4.05
CA GLY A 134 -14.12 13.41 -3.45
C GLY A 134 -13.51 12.19 -4.14
N ASP A 135 -12.57 12.40 -5.07
CA ASP A 135 -11.99 11.33 -5.88
C ASP A 135 -10.79 10.64 -5.21
N PHE A 136 -10.25 11.21 -4.13
CA PHE A 136 -9.05 10.67 -3.47
C PHE A 136 -9.22 9.22 -2.99
N GLY A 137 -10.39 8.85 -2.49
CA GLY A 137 -10.67 7.46 -2.09
C GLY A 137 -10.64 6.49 -3.27
N ALA A 138 -11.13 6.91 -4.44
CA ALA A 138 -11.07 6.10 -5.67
C ALA A 138 -9.63 5.95 -6.18
N LEU A 139 -8.85 7.04 -6.13
CA LEU A 139 -7.42 7.02 -6.44
C LEU A 139 -6.65 6.08 -5.49
N ALA A 140 -6.91 6.15 -4.18
CA ALA A 140 -6.29 5.26 -3.20
C ALA A 140 -6.60 3.77 -3.46
N LEU A 141 -7.87 3.45 -3.79
CA LEU A 141 -8.27 2.10 -4.17
C LEU A 141 -7.56 1.61 -5.44
N HIS A 142 -7.43 2.47 -6.44
CA HIS A 142 -6.73 2.19 -7.70
C HIS A 142 -5.26 1.88 -7.45
N GLU A 143 -4.55 2.76 -6.75
CA GLU A 143 -3.12 2.58 -6.48
C GLU A 143 -2.85 1.34 -5.63
N MET A 144 -3.70 1.05 -4.64
CA MET A 144 -3.56 -0.17 -3.85
C MET A 144 -3.82 -1.45 -4.67
N GLY A 145 -4.67 -1.37 -5.70
CA GLY A 145 -4.86 -2.45 -6.67
C GLY A 145 -3.57 -2.79 -7.43
N HIS A 146 -2.77 -1.79 -7.79
CA HIS A 146 -1.45 -2.00 -8.40
C HIS A 146 -0.48 -2.71 -7.45
N VAL A 147 -0.52 -2.39 -6.15
CA VAL A 147 0.29 -3.09 -5.14
C VAL A 147 -0.09 -4.57 -5.05
N LEU A 148 -1.39 -4.89 -5.12
CA LEU A 148 -1.91 -6.26 -5.12
C LEU A 148 -1.63 -7.04 -6.41
N GLY A 149 -1.09 -6.37 -7.44
CA GLY A 149 -0.69 -6.99 -8.70
C GLY A 149 -1.64 -6.78 -9.87
N VAL A 150 -2.74 -6.02 -9.70
CA VAL A 150 -3.66 -5.69 -10.80
C VAL A 150 -2.96 -4.71 -11.75
N GLY A 151 -2.94 -5.03 -13.05
CA GLY A 151 -2.31 -4.19 -14.06
C GLY A 151 -0.79 -4.29 -14.13
N THR A 152 -0.16 -5.11 -13.27
CA THR A 152 1.30 -5.25 -13.21
C THR A 152 1.75 -6.72 -13.19
N LEU A 153 1.17 -7.53 -12.31
CA LEU A 153 1.57 -8.92 -12.08
C LEU A 153 0.72 -9.91 -12.88
N TRP A 154 -0.58 -9.63 -13.05
CA TRP A 154 -1.51 -10.59 -13.62
C TRP A 154 -1.48 -10.52 -15.17
N PRO A 155 -1.21 -11.64 -15.89
CA PRO A 155 -1.22 -11.66 -17.35
C PRO A 155 -2.58 -11.20 -17.90
N ASP A 156 -2.57 -10.53 -19.05
CA ASP A 156 -3.76 -9.96 -19.72
C ASP A 156 -4.47 -8.85 -18.92
N SER A 157 -3.82 -8.29 -17.89
CA SER A 157 -4.34 -7.17 -17.10
C SER A 157 -3.72 -5.82 -17.41
N ASP A 158 -2.82 -5.70 -18.38
CA ASP A 158 -2.09 -4.46 -18.72
C ASP A 158 -3.00 -3.26 -19.11
N THR A 159 -4.30 -3.51 -19.29
CA THR A 159 -5.34 -2.48 -19.51
C THR A 159 -6.22 -2.21 -18.29
N LEU A 160 -6.08 -2.98 -17.21
CA LEU A 160 -6.83 -2.86 -15.96
C LEU A 160 -6.02 -2.04 -14.96
N LEU A 161 -6.54 -0.86 -14.62
CA LEU A 161 -5.83 0.18 -13.86
C LEU A 161 -4.56 0.64 -14.63
N VAL A 162 -4.35 1.96 -14.77
CA VAL A 162 -3.18 2.51 -15.47
C VAL A 162 -2.29 3.20 -14.46
N ASN A 163 -0.99 2.91 -14.52
CA ASN A 163 0.02 3.42 -13.62
C ASN A 163 1.09 4.21 -14.41
N PRO A 164 1.47 5.43 -14.01
CA PRO A 164 0.87 6.22 -12.94
C PRO A 164 -0.56 6.65 -13.22
N SER A 165 -1.30 6.96 -12.16
CA SER A 165 -2.56 7.70 -12.29
C SER A 165 -2.29 9.11 -12.77
N LEU A 166 -3.00 9.50 -13.83
CA LEU A 166 -2.97 10.85 -14.41
C LEU A 166 -4.34 11.51 -14.21
N PRO A 167 -4.45 12.85 -14.30
CA PRO A 167 -5.70 13.54 -14.13
C PRO A 167 -6.60 13.19 -15.32
N SER A 168 -7.91 13.20 -15.10
CA SER A 168 -8.86 13.08 -16.20
C SER A 168 -8.61 14.20 -17.22
N ARG A 169 -8.52 13.83 -18.51
CA ARG A 169 -8.38 14.80 -19.61
C ARG A 169 -9.64 15.62 -19.81
#